data_AF-A0A935PQ00-F1
#
_entry.id   AF-A0A935PQ00-F1
#
_cell.length_a   1.000
_cell.length_b   1.000
_cell.length_c   1.000
_cell.angle_alpha   90.00
_cell.angle_beta   90.00
_cell.angle_gamma   90.00
#
_symmetry.space_group_name_H-M   'P 1'
#
loop_
_entity.id
_entity.type
_entity.pdbx_description
1 polymer ?
#
loop_
_entity_poly.entity_id
_entity_poly.type
_entity_poly.pdbx_seq_one_letter_code
_entity_poly.pdbx_strand_id
1 'polypeptide(L)'
;MDRHPFTDGVEAGSADALVASTLYLMSRYAANPCPRLAKLVDRHLAAVAVHPGCGALVRETGRREAGGWAMQRAECPLGFGAAPCEAR
;
A
#
# COMPACT_ATOMS: atom_id res chain seq x y z
N MET A 1 -8.87 -5.94 -26.95
CA MET A 1 -9.17 -4.67 -26.25
C MET A 1 -8.05 -3.72 -26.60
N ASP A 2 -8.30 -2.86 -27.58
CA ASP A 2 -7.32 -1.89 -28.08
C ASP A 2 -7.13 -0.75 -27.09
N ARG A 3 -5.89 -0.58 -26.63
CA ARG A 3 -5.47 0.52 -25.74
C ARG A 3 -5.39 1.81 -26.57
N HIS A 4 -6.10 2.86 -26.15
CA HIS A 4 -6.13 4.14 -26.89
C HIS A 4 -4.98 5.04 -26.42
N PRO A 5 -4.22 5.70 -27.33
CA PRO A 5 -3.05 6.51 -26.96
C PRO A 5 -3.35 7.68 -26.00
N PHE A 6 -4.61 8.09 -25.85
CA PHE A 6 -5.02 9.15 -24.90
C PHE A 6 -5.23 8.62 -23.47
N THR A 7 -5.41 7.32 -23.29
CA THR A 7 -5.59 6.70 -21.96
C THR A 7 -4.27 6.30 -21.30
N ASP A 8 -3.20 6.15 -22.08
CA ASP A 8 -1.90 5.72 -21.55
C ASP A 8 -1.29 6.72 -20.56
N GLY A 9 -1.51 8.03 -20.76
CA GLY A 9 -1.08 9.06 -19.81
C GLY A 9 -1.90 9.11 -18.52
N VAL A 10 -3.19 8.73 -18.57
CA VAL A 10 -4.09 8.67 -17.41
C VAL A 10 -3.78 7.44 -16.56
N GLU A 11 -3.49 6.30 -17.20
CA GLU A 11 -3.07 5.05 -16.56
C GLU A 11 -1.64 5.14 -15.95
N ALA A 12 -0.75 5.92 -16.56
CA ALA A 12 0.55 6.24 -15.97
C ALA A 12 0.38 7.14 -14.72
N GLY A 13 -0.47 8.16 -14.81
CA GLY A 13 -0.79 9.04 -13.67
C GLY A 13 -1.47 8.31 -12.50
N SER A 14 -2.30 7.29 -12.79
CA SER A 14 -2.91 6.47 -11.74
C SER A 14 -1.90 5.52 -11.08
N ALA A 15 -0.95 4.96 -11.84
CA ALA A 15 0.13 4.15 -11.31
C ALA A 15 1.08 4.96 -10.41
N ASP A 16 1.47 6.16 -10.83
CA ASP A 16 2.32 7.06 -10.04
C ASP A 16 1.63 7.50 -8.75
N ALA A 17 0.34 7.86 -8.83
CA ALA A 17 -0.45 8.20 -7.65
C ALA A 17 -0.57 7.03 -6.66
N LEU A 18 -0.74 5.80 -7.18
CA LEU A 18 -0.80 4.60 -6.36
C LEU A 18 0.54 4.31 -5.66
N VAL A 19 1.66 4.43 -6.37
CA VAL A 19 3.00 4.25 -5.78
C VAL A 19 3.28 5.34 -4.75
N ALA A 20 3.00 6.61 -5.07
CA ALA A 20 3.22 7.74 -4.16
C ALA A 20 2.39 7.63 -2.88
N SER A 21 1.10 7.25 -2.99
CA SER A 21 0.23 7.02 -1.83
C SER A 21 0.72 5.84 -0.98
N THR A 22 1.22 4.76 -1.60
CA THR A 22 1.83 3.64 -0.88
C THR A 22 3.04 4.09 -0.07
N LEU A 23 3.96 4.84 -0.68
CA LEU A 23 5.14 5.38 0.00
C LEU A 23 4.74 6.31 1.16
N TYR A 24 3.77 7.20 0.94
CA TYR A 24 3.25 8.07 1.98
C TYR A 24 2.71 7.27 3.19
N LEU A 25 1.89 6.24 2.95
CA LEU A 25 1.35 5.39 4.02
C LEU A 25 2.46 4.66 4.79
N MET A 26 3.49 4.15 4.10
CA MET A 26 4.65 3.53 4.73
C MET A 26 5.42 4.53 5.61
N SER A 27 5.62 5.77 5.14
CA SER A 27 6.25 6.83 5.94
C SER A 27 5.41 7.19 7.16
N ARG A 28 4.07 7.25 7.03
CA ARG A 28 3.18 7.51 8.18
C ARG A 28 3.21 6.39 9.19
N TYR A 29 3.27 5.13 8.73
CA TYR A 29 3.45 3.98 9.61
C TYR A 29 4.80 4.01 10.33
N ALA A 30 5.90 4.34 9.63
CA ALA A 30 7.21 4.47 10.25
C ALA A 30 7.24 5.55 11.36
N ALA A 31 6.50 6.65 11.17
CA ALA A 31 6.39 7.71 12.18
C ALA A 31 5.46 7.37 13.35
N ASN A 32 4.38 6.63 13.10
CA ASN A 32 3.42 6.21 14.12
C ASN A 32 2.83 4.85 13.75
N PRO A 33 3.44 3.73 14.20
CA PRO A 33 3.02 2.42 13.76
C PRO A 33 1.60 2.12 14.28
N CYS A 34 0.72 1.68 13.39
CA CYS A 34 -0.69 1.44 13.70
C CYS A 34 -1.22 0.31 12.82
N PRO A 35 -1.93 -0.69 13.38
CA PRO A 35 -2.47 -1.81 12.62
C PRO A 35 -3.39 -1.38 11.46
N ARG A 36 -4.12 -0.27 11.61
CA ARG A 36 -4.98 0.28 10.55
C ARG A 36 -4.14 0.83 9.38
N LEU A 37 -3.04 1.52 9.67
CA LEU A 37 -2.11 1.96 8.64
C LEU A 37 -1.42 0.77 7.96
N ALA A 38 -1.00 -0.24 8.73
CA ALA A 38 -0.44 -1.47 8.15
C ALA A 38 -1.42 -2.18 7.20
N LYS A 39 -2.72 -2.25 7.54
CA LYS A 39 -3.76 -2.78 6.63
C LYS A 39 -3.91 -1.95 5.36
N LEU A 40 -3.78 -0.62 5.46
CA LEU A 40 -3.86 0.26 4.29
C LEU A 40 -2.64 0.09 3.39
N VAL A 41 -1.44 0.00 3.96
CA VAL A 41 -0.20 -0.29 3.22
C VAL A 41 -0.30 -1.62 2.48
N ASP A 42 -0.72 -2.70 3.18
CA ASP A 42 -0.93 -4.03 2.58
C ASP A 42 -1.89 -3.98 1.37
N ARG A 43 -3.04 -3.31 1.52
CA ARG A 43 -4.00 -3.12 0.41
C ARG A 43 -3.42 -2.35 -0.76
N HIS A 44 -2.63 -1.31 -0.50
CA HIS A 44 -2.02 -0.52 -1.57
C HIS A 44 -0.92 -1.32 -2.29
N LEU A 45 -0.10 -2.09 -1.56
CA LEU A 45 0.90 -2.98 -2.15
C LEU A 45 0.26 -4.08 -3.01
N ALA A 46 -0.87 -4.64 -2.56
CA ALA A 46 -1.65 -5.59 -3.35
C ALA A 46 -2.22 -4.94 -4.64
N ALA A 47 -2.65 -3.68 -4.59
CA ALA A 47 -3.07 -2.95 -5.77
C ALA A 47 -1.89 -2.67 -6.72
N VAL A 48 -0.74 -2.23 -6.19
CA VAL A 48 0.50 -2.02 -6.95
C VAL A 48 0.93 -3.30 -7.67
N ALA A 49 0.81 -4.45 -7.00
CA ALA A 49 1.21 -5.76 -7.52
C ALA A 49 0.47 -6.18 -8.81
N VAL A 50 -0.74 -5.67 -9.03
CA VAL A 50 -1.60 -6.03 -10.17
C VAL A 50 -1.88 -4.88 -11.12
N HIS A 51 -1.50 -3.64 -10.77
CA HIS A 51 -1.83 -2.47 -11.59
C HIS A 51 -1.09 -2.51 -12.94
N PRO A 52 -1.80 -2.38 -14.07
CA PRO A 52 -1.21 -2.54 -15.40
C PRO A 52 -0.25 -1.41 -15.78
N GLY A 53 -0.41 -0.21 -15.18
CA GLY A 53 0.50 0.93 -15.35
C GLY A 53 1.80 0.85 -14.53
N CYS A 54 1.91 -0.06 -13.55
CA CYS A 54 3.16 -0.23 -12.80
C CYS A 54 4.18 -1.05 -13.60
N GLY A 55 5.47 -0.70 -13.55
CA GLY A 55 6.53 -1.51 -14.17
C GLY A 55 6.65 -2.91 -13.54
N ALA A 56 7.26 -3.86 -14.27
CA ALA A 56 7.39 -5.24 -13.81
C ALA A 56 8.10 -5.38 -12.45
N LEU A 57 9.19 -4.62 -12.25
CA LEU A 57 9.91 -4.57 -10.98
C LEU A 57 9.03 -4.04 -9.85
N VAL A 58 8.28 -2.97 -10.09
CA VAL A 58 7.39 -2.36 -9.10
C VAL A 58 6.29 -3.34 -8.68
N ARG A 59 5.69 -4.06 -9.64
CA ARG A 59 4.68 -5.09 -9.35
C ARG A 59 5.25 -6.25 -8.52
N GLU A 60 6.46 -6.70 -8.83
CA GLU A 60 7.13 -7.77 -8.07
C GLU A 60 7.46 -7.33 -6.65
N THR A 61 8.00 -6.13 -6.47
CA THR A 61 8.24 -5.55 -5.15
C THR A 61 6.94 -5.43 -4.36
N GLY A 62 5.85 -4.95 -4.99
CA GLY A 62 4.53 -4.88 -4.37
C GLY A 62 4.04 -6.23 -3.83
N ARG A 63 4.21 -7.32 -4.60
CA ARG A 63 3.85 -8.69 -4.15
C ARG A 63 4.66 -9.13 -2.95
N ARG A 64 5.98 -8.95 -3.01
CA ARG A 64 6.90 -9.36 -1.94
C ARG A 64 6.58 -8.63 -0.64
N GLU A 65 6.43 -7.31 -0.73
CA GLU A 65 6.21 -6.47 0.45
C GLU A 65 4.83 -6.73 1.07
N ALA A 66 3.76 -6.91 0.28
CA ALA A 66 2.43 -7.23 0.82
C ALA A 66 2.46 -8.43 1.78
N GLY A 67 3.25 -9.46 1.46
CA GLY A 67 3.48 -10.60 2.36
C GLY A 67 4.14 -10.23 3.70
N GLY A 68 5.07 -9.27 3.71
CA GLY A 68 5.76 -8.78 4.91
C GLY A 68 4.88 -7.90 5.81
N TRP A 69 3.89 -7.22 5.25
CA TRP A 69 2.94 -6.39 6.02
C TRP A 69 1.82 -7.20 6.70
N ALA A 70 1.65 -8.48 6.36
CA ALA A 70 0.65 -9.36 6.95
C ALA A 70 0.85 -9.62 8.46
N MET A 71 2.08 -9.55 8.96
CA MET A 71 2.41 -9.66 10.38
C MET A 71 2.13 -8.34 11.13
N GLN A 72 2.47 -7.22 10.49
CA GLN A 72 2.36 -5.86 11.05
C GLN A 72 0.90 -5.38 11.21
N ARG A 73 -0.04 -5.96 10.45
CA ARG A 73 -1.49 -5.70 10.62
C ARG A 73 -2.13 -6.42 11.82
N ALA A 74 -1.44 -7.41 12.39
CA ALA A 74 -1.92 -8.20 13.53
C ALA A 74 -1.39 -7.66 14.87
N GLU A 75 -0.20 -7.06 14.86
CA GLU A 75 0.46 -6.57 16.06
C GLU A 75 0.21 -5.07 16.27
N CYS A 76 -0.48 -4.73 17.35
CA CYS A 76 -0.50 -3.36 17.86
C CYS A 76 0.82 -3.08 18.59
N PRO A 77 1.57 -2.03 18.26
CA PRO A 77 2.84 -1.70 18.94
C PRO A 77 2.68 -1.36 20.43
N LEU A 78 1.44 -1.11 20.87
CA LEU A 78 1.11 -0.82 22.27
C LEU A 78 0.89 -2.08 23.11
N GLY A 79 0.98 -3.29 22.54
CA GLY A 79 0.80 -4.56 23.24
C GLY A 79 -0.66 -4.97 23.50
N PHE A 80 -0.85 -6.23 23.90
CA PHE A 80 -2.14 -6.80 24.29
C PHE A 80 -2.79 -5.94 25.40
N GLY A 81 -3.92 -5.29 25.10
CA GLY A 81 -4.74 -4.56 26.08
C GLY A 81 -4.80 -3.04 25.90
N ALA A 82 -4.06 -2.45 24.96
CA ALA A 82 -4.29 -1.06 24.58
C ALA A 82 -5.65 -0.92 23.89
N ALA A 83 -6.44 0.08 24.27
CA ALA A 83 -7.70 0.38 23.60
C ALA A 83 -7.48 0.46 22.08
N PRO A 84 -8.42 -0.05 21.24
CA PRO A 84 -8.35 0.22 19.82
C PRO A 84 -8.16 1.72 19.66
N CYS A 85 -7.28 2.11 18.73
CA CYS A 85 -6.93 3.50 18.41
C CYS A 85 -8.12 4.42 18.05
N GLU A 86 -9.35 3.97 18.26
CA GLU A 86 -10.64 4.59 18.02
C GLU A 86 -11.31 5.11 19.31
N ALA A 87 -10.74 4.92 20.51
CA ALA A 87 -11.26 5.52 21.73
C ALA A 87 -10.68 6.93 21.95
N ARG A 88 -11.25 7.92 21.25
CA ARG A 88 -11.20 9.33 21.64
C ARG A 88 -12.61 9.82 21.94
#